data_AF-A0A941ZAG0-F1
#
_entry.id   AF-A0A941ZAG0-F1
#
_cell.length_a   1.000
_cell.length_b   1.000
_cell.length_c   1.000
_cell.angle_alpha   90.00
_cell.angle_beta   90.00
_cell.angle_gamma   90.00
#
_symmetry.space_group_name_H-M   'P 1'
#
loop_
_entity.id
_entity.type
_entity.pdbx_description
1 polymer ?
#
loop_
_entity_poly.entity_id
_entity_poly.type
_entity_poly.pdbx_seq_one_letter_code
_entity_poly.pdbx_strand_id
1 'polypeptide(L)'
;MRLQAQRARSVYAEALAALPAADRPAQRPGLVMAAIYATLLDEIEREDFRVLHQRVALTPLRKLWIAWRTWVAGPAFGRPASP
;
A
#
# COMPACT_ATOMS: atom_id res chain seq x y z
N MET A 1 6.32 -12.54 -11.26
CA MET A 1 5.56 -11.59 -10.41
C MET A 1 5.90 -10.11 -10.64
N ARG A 2 7.15 -9.74 -10.98
CA ARG A 2 7.57 -8.34 -11.26
C ARG A 2 6.61 -7.52 -12.14
N LEU A 3 6.18 -8.06 -13.28
CA LEU A 3 5.22 -7.38 -14.17
C LEU A 3 3.89 -7.08 -13.48
N GLN A 4 3.39 -8.00 -12.66
CA GLN A 4 2.13 -7.81 -11.94
C GLN A 4 2.29 -6.78 -10.82
N ALA A 5 3.45 -6.74 -10.15
CA ALA A 5 3.74 -5.72 -9.15
C ALA A 5 3.79 -4.33 -9.77
N GLN A 6 4.44 -4.18 -10.94
CA GLN A 6 4.44 -2.92 -11.69
C GLN A 6 3.03 -2.48 -12.09
N ARG A 7 2.19 -3.40 -12.60
CA ARG A 7 0.79 -3.12 -12.92
C ARG A 7 -0.02 -2.71 -11.69
N ALA A 8 0.17 -3.39 -10.55
CA ALA A 8 -0.50 -3.01 -9.31
C ALA A 8 -0.11 -1.59 -8.87
N ARG A 9 1.19 -1.23 -8.98
CA ARG A 9 1.68 0.13 -8.70
C ARG A 9 1.04 1.17 -9.62
N SER A 10 0.91 0.89 -10.92
CA SER A 10 0.26 1.82 -11.86
C SER A 10 -1.21 2.02 -11.52
N VAL A 11 -1.94 0.94 -11.21
CA VAL A 11 -3.35 1.01 -10.82
C VAL A 11 -3.54 1.81 -9.53
N TYR A 12 -2.67 1.66 -8.51
CA TYR A 12 -2.74 2.51 -7.31
C TYR A 12 -2.52 3.99 -7.62
N ALA A 13 -1.57 4.31 -8.50
CA ALA A 13 -1.28 5.67 -8.91
C ALA A 13 -2.47 6.29 -9.68
N GLU A 14 -3.03 5.55 -10.64
CA GLU A 14 -4.20 5.96 -11.41
C GLU A 14 -5.43 6.16 -10.51
N ALA A 15 -5.69 5.23 -9.59
CA ALA A 15 -6.81 5.33 -8.65
C ALA A 15 -6.69 6.55 -7.72
N LEU A 16 -5.47 6.87 -7.24
CA LEU A 16 -5.27 8.07 -6.43
C LEU A 16 -5.43 9.34 -7.26
N ALA A 17 -4.96 9.35 -8.52
CA ALA A 17 -5.11 10.48 -9.43
C ALA A 17 -6.57 10.72 -9.80
N ALA A 18 -7.36 9.65 -9.93
CA ALA A 18 -8.79 9.71 -10.22
C ALA A 18 -9.65 10.13 -9.03
N LEU A 19 -9.11 10.12 -7.80
CA LEU A 19 -9.86 10.46 -6.58
C LEU A 19 -9.83 11.98 -6.30
N PRO A 20 -10.98 12.68 -6.43
CA PRO A 20 -11.06 14.10 -6.13
C PRO A 20 -10.69 14.41 -4.68
N ALA A 21 -10.08 15.58 -4.44
CA ALA A 21 -9.66 15.97 -3.10
C ALA A 21 -10.82 16.05 -2.10
N ALA A 22 -12.00 16.45 -2.56
CA ALA A 22 -13.22 16.56 -1.75
C ALA A 22 -13.71 15.20 -1.22
N ASP A 23 -13.46 14.11 -1.94
CA ASP A 23 -13.94 12.76 -1.59
C ASP A 23 -12.95 12.01 -0.69
N ARG A 24 -11.69 12.48 -0.58
CA ARG A 24 -10.64 11.85 0.22
C ARG A 24 -11.02 11.63 1.70
N PRO A 25 -11.72 12.56 2.39
CA PRO A 25 -12.16 12.32 3.78
C PRO A 25 -13.13 11.15 3.89
N ALA A 26 -14.09 11.04 2.97
CA ALA A 26 -15.04 9.93 2.93
C ALA A 26 -14.35 8.61 2.55
N GLN A 27 -13.32 8.67 1.71
CA GLN A 27 -12.55 7.51 1.28
C GLN A 27 -11.37 7.15 2.19
N ARG A 28 -11.22 7.76 3.37
CA ARG A 28 -10.13 7.45 4.32
C ARG A 28 -9.95 5.95 4.59
N PRO A 29 -11.01 5.15 4.82
CA PRO A 29 -10.86 3.71 4.99
C PRO A 29 -10.25 3.03 3.77
N GLY A 30 -10.69 3.41 2.57
CA GLY A 30 -10.14 2.90 1.30
C GLY A 30 -8.67 3.29 1.11
N LEU A 31 -8.30 4.52 1.45
CA LEU A 31 -6.92 4.99 1.40
C LEU A 31 -6.01 4.26 2.39
N VAL A 32 -6.49 3.96 3.60
CA VAL A 32 -5.80 3.11 4.58
C VAL A 32 -5.57 1.72 4.03
N MET A 33 -6.62 1.09 3.47
CA MET A 33 -6.52 -0.25 2.88
C MET A 33 -5.51 -0.28 1.73
N ALA A 34 -5.57 0.70 0.84
CA ALA A 34 -4.63 0.82 -0.26
C ALA A 34 -3.18 0.98 0.23
N ALA A 35 -2.95 1.78 1.29
CA ALA A 35 -1.61 1.95 1.87
C ALA A 35 -1.05 0.65 2.49
N ILE A 36 -1.90 -0.13 3.16
CA ILE A 36 -1.51 -1.44 3.71
C ILE A 36 -1.14 -2.41 2.59
N TYR A 37 -1.94 -2.49 1.52
CA TYR A 37 -1.66 -3.39 0.40
C TYR A 37 -0.45 -2.96 -0.43
N ALA A 38 -0.26 -1.65 -0.65
CA ALA A 38 0.94 -1.14 -1.30
C ALA A 38 2.20 -1.50 -0.50
N THR A 39 2.16 -1.35 0.83
CA THR A 39 3.28 -1.76 1.70
C THR A 39 3.51 -3.27 1.66
N LEU A 40 2.46 -4.08 1.63
CA LEU A 40 2.61 -5.53 1.51
C LEU A 40 3.28 -5.90 0.17
N LEU A 41 2.95 -5.20 -0.91
CA LEU A 41 3.60 -5.40 -2.19
C LEU A 41 5.10 -5.05 -2.14
N ASP A 42 5.48 -3.99 -1.42
CA ASP A 42 6.89 -3.66 -1.18
C ASP A 42 7.62 -4.82 -0.45
N GLU A 43 7.00 -5.44 0.55
CA GLU A 43 7.58 -6.59 1.25
C GLU A 43 7.71 -7.82 0.34
N ILE A 44 6.70 -8.07 -0.51
CA ILE A 44 6.76 -9.15 -1.51
C ILE A 44 7.92 -8.93 -2.48
N GLU A 45 8.16 -7.69 -2.91
CA GLU A 45 9.29 -7.34 -3.77
C GLU A 45 10.64 -7.50 -3.04
N ARG A 46 10.73 -7.09 -1.77
CA ARG A 46 11.94 -7.26 -0.93
C ARG A 46 12.31 -8.72 -0.70
N GLU A 47 11.32 -9.62 -0.65
CA GLU A 47 11.53 -11.06 -0.51
C GLU A 47 11.67 -11.80 -1.85
N ASP A 48 12.01 -11.10 -2.94
CA ASP A 48 12.17 -11.68 -4.28
C ASP A 48 10.94 -12.47 -4.77
N PHE A 49 9.74 -12.07 -4.35
CA PHE A 49 8.47 -12.69 -4.71
C PHE A 49 8.31 -14.15 -4.28
N ARG A 50 8.92 -14.57 -3.15
CA ARG A 50 8.83 -15.94 -2.59
C ARG A 50 7.45 -16.32 -2.02
N VAL A 51 6.36 -15.82 -2.60
CA VAL A 51 4.97 -15.98 -2.13
C VAL A 51 4.45 -17.43 -2.17
N LEU A 52 5.07 -18.30 -2.98
CA LEU A 52 4.72 -19.73 -3.06
C LEU A 52 5.45 -20.58 -2.01
N HIS A 53 6.53 -20.05 -1.42
CA HIS A 53 7.39 -20.78 -0.48
C HIS A 53 7.20 -20.31 0.96
N GLN A 54 6.83 -19.05 1.15
CA GLN A 54 6.60 -18.47 2.47
C GLN A 54 5.51 -17.41 2.43
N ARG A 55 4.83 -17.24 3.58
CA ARG A 55 3.82 -16.20 3.73
C ARG A 55 4.50 -14.87 4.01
N VAL A 56 4.47 -13.98 3.02
CA VAL A 56 4.81 -12.57 3.22
C VAL A 56 3.63 -11.88 3.89
N ALA A 57 3.83 -11.29 5.06
CA ALA A 57 2.77 -10.61 5.79
C ALA A 57 3.30 -9.43 6.61
N LEU A 58 2.47 -8.38 6.71
CA LEU A 58 2.70 -7.29 7.65
C LEU A 58 2.24 -7.72 9.05
N THR A 59 3.07 -7.43 10.05
CA THR A 59 2.70 -7.63 11.45
C THR A 59 1.50 -6.74 11.82
N PRO A 60 0.67 -7.14 12.80
CA PRO A 60 -0.49 -6.34 13.22
C PRO A 60 -0.11 -4.90 13.61
N LEU A 61 1.00 -4.74 14.34
CA LEU A 61 1.52 -3.43 14.75
C LEU A 61 1.89 -2.57 13.55
N ARG A 62 2.52 -3.16 12.52
CA ARG A 62 2.89 -2.42 11.30
C ARG A 62 1.65 -1.97 10.53
N LYS A 63 0.59 -2.80 10.47
CA LYS A 63 -0.69 -2.39 9.88
C LYS A 63 -1.34 -1.25 10.66
N LEU A 64 -1.35 -1.31 11.99
CA LEU A 64 -1.88 -0.25 12.84
C LEU A 64 -1.12 1.07 12.63
N TRP A 65 0.21 1.01 12.57
CA TRP A 65 1.05 2.15 12.27
C TRP A 65 0.75 2.77 10.90
N ILE A 66 0.64 1.94 9.85
CA ILE A 66 0.30 2.40 8.50
C ILE A 66 -1.09 3.04 8.46
N ALA A 67 -2.07 2.42 9.12
CA ALA A 67 -3.43 2.94 9.21
C ALA A 67 -3.46 4.31 9.88
N TRP A 68 -2.82 4.44 11.05
CA TRP A 68 -2.70 5.70 11.77
C TRP A 68 -2.01 6.78 10.91
N ARG A 69 -0.84 6.48 10.34
CA ARG A 69 -0.09 7.42 9.51
C ARG A 69 -0.89 7.88 8.30
N THR A 70 -1.61 6.97 7.66
CA THR A 70 -2.44 7.27 6.48
C THR A 70 -3.66 8.12 6.85
N TRP A 71 -4.23 7.90 8.04
CA TRP A 71 -5.34 8.69 8.54
C TRP A 71 -4.94 10.15 8.81
N VAL A 72 -3.75 10.37 9.38
CA VAL A 72 -3.26 11.70 9.77
C VAL A 72 -2.62 12.46 8.61
N ALA A 73 -1.74 11.81 7.83
CA ALA A 73 -0.91 12.46 6.81
C ALA A 73 -1.34 12.16 5.36
N GLY A 74 -2.33 11.28 5.16
CA GLY A 74 -2.74 10.79 3.84
C GLY A 74 -1.93 9.58 3.33
N PRO A 75 -2.37 8.95 2.24
CA PRO A 75 -1.75 7.76 1.68
C PRO A 75 -0.37 8.09 1.08
N ALA A 76 0.62 7.24 1.35
CA ALA A 76 1.94 7.32 0.72
C ALA A 76 2.15 6.08 -0.15
N PHE A 77 1.72 6.16 -1.41
CA PHE A 77 2.02 5.14 -2.42
C PHE A 77 3.43 5.37 -2.99
N GLY A 78 4.21 4.30 -3.16
CA GLY A 78 5.47 4.34 -3.91
C GLY A 78 6.65 5.04 -3.23
N ARG A 79 6.56 5.39 -1.94
CA ARG A 79 7.77 5.71 -1.15
C ARG A 79 8.42 4.40 -0.70
N PRO A 80 9.75 4.25 -0.81
CA PRO A 80 10.43 3.07 -0.27
C PRO A 80 10.04 2.93 1.20
N ALA A 81 9.63 1.73 1.60
CA ALA A 81 9.16 1.44 2.95
C ALA A 81 10.15 2.03 3.97
N SER A 82 9.67 2.95 4.81
CA SER A 82 10.44 3.47 5.94
C SER A 82 10.99 2.31 6.77
N PRO A 83 12.21 2.45 7.31
CA PRO A 83 12.94 1.37 7.98
C PRO A 83 12.16 0.72 9.11
#